data_AF-A0A358SJZ1-F1
#
_entry.id   AF-A0A358SJZ1-F1
#
_cell.length_a   1.000
_cell.length_b   1.000
_cell.length_c   1.000
_cell.angle_alpha   90.00
_cell.angle_beta   90.00
_cell.angle_gamma   90.00
#
_symmetry.space_group_name_H-M   'P 1'
#
loop_
_entity.id
_entity.type
_entity.pdbx_description
1 polymer ?
#
loop_
_entity_poly.entity_id
_entity_poly.type
_entity_poly.pdbx_seq_one_letter_code
_entity_poly.pdbx_strand_id
1 'polypeptide(L)'
;MSGGSASRAWLAELAWLPGLGVRPGVLIEAGGDRFTAVSPEADRIPPGTRRLAGLTLPGLANAHSHAFHRALRGITEAGRGTFWTWRERMYEVA
;
A
#
# COMPACT_ATOMS: atom_id res chain seq x y z
N MET A 1 -1.61 -31.80 6.08
CA MET A 1 -2.78 -31.03 6.55
C MET A 1 -2.66 -29.62 5.99
N SER A 2 -3.33 -29.31 4.89
CA SER A 2 -3.37 -27.97 4.32
C SER A 2 -4.22 -27.09 5.23
N GLY A 3 -3.58 -26.22 6.01
CA GLY A 3 -4.28 -25.20 6.79
C GLY A 3 -5.07 -24.31 5.83
N GLY A 4 -6.40 -24.43 5.86
CA GLY A 4 -7.26 -23.54 5.08
C GLY A 4 -6.97 -22.12 5.51
N SER A 5 -6.47 -21.29 4.59
CA SER A 5 -6.18 -19.91 4.92
C SER A 5 -7.46 -19.23 5.39
N ALA A 6 -7.35 -18.43 6.46
CA ALA A 6 -8.43 -17.56 6.89
C ALA A 6 -8.89 -16.67 5.73
N SER A 7 -10.19 -16.76 5.41
CA SER A 7 -10.84 -15.87 4.44
C SER A 7 -11.08 -14.51 5.09
N ARG A 8 -10.83 -13.44 4.35
CA ARG A 8 -11.01 -12.05 4.78
C ARG A 8 -11.80 -11.29 3.72
N ALA A 9 -12.71 -10.43 4.17
CA ALA A 9 -13.52 -9.62 3.27
C ALA A 9 -13.58 -8.16 3.77
N TRP A 10 -13.57 -7.23 2.82
CA TRP A 10 -13.75 -5.81 3.05
C TRP A 10 -14.79 -5.22 2.11
N LEU A 11 -15.63 -4.33 2.63
CA LEU A 11 -16.54 -3.52 1.83
C LEU A 11 -16.03 -2.09 1.79
N ALA A 12 -15.44 -1.69 0.68
CA ALA A 12 -14.95 -0.34 0.46
C ALA A 12 -16.10 0.61 0.16
N GLU A 13 -16.15 1.74 0.87
CA GLU A 13 -17.09 2.82 0.57
C GLU A 13 -16.90 3.33 -0.85
N LEU A 14 -15.65 3.61 -1.22
CA LEU A 14 -15.21 3.91 -2.58
C LEU A 14 -13.93 3.09 -2.86
N ALA A 15 -13.78 2.56 -4.07
CA ALA A 15 -12.52 2.00 -4.55
C ALA A 15 -12.23 2.41 -5.98
N TRP A 16 -10.97 2.69 -6.29
CA TRP A 16 -10.54 2.85 -7.68
C TRP A 16 -10.24 1.48 -8.30
N LEU A 17 -10.91 1.18 -9.41
CA LEU A 17 -10.75 -0.05 -10.17
C LEU A 17 -10.11 0.27 -11.53
N PRO A 18 -9.01 -0.39 -11.91
CA PRO A 18 -8.38 -0.20 -13.23
C PRO A 18 -9.41 -0.36 -14.36
N GLY A 19 -9.44 0.59 -15.30
CA GLY A 19 -10.36 0.59 -16.44
C GLY A 19 -11.81 1.00 -16.13
N LEU A 20 -12.24 0.92 -14.86
CA LEU A 20 -13.58 1.31 -14.45
C LEU A 20 -13.60 2.69 -13.76
N GLY A 21 -12.50 3.09 -13.09
CA GLY A 21 -12.44 4.30 -12.29
C GLY A 21 -12.97 4.09 -10.88
N VAL A 22 -13.42 5.15 -10.22
CA VAL A 22 -13.94 5.06 -8.84
C VAL A 22 -15.33 4.40 -8.85
N ARG A 23 -15.52 3.42 -7.96
CA ARG A 23 -16.81 2.73 -7.75
C ARG A 23 -17.17 2.72 -6.27
N PRO A 24 -18.44 2.95 -5.91
CA PRO A 24 -18.91 2.77 -4.55
C PRO A 24 -19.12 1.29 -4.22
N GLY A 25 -19.11 0.95 -2.93
CA GLY A 25 -19.61 -0.34 -2.45
C GLY A 25 -18.84 -1.58 -2.96
N VAL A 26 -17.53 -1.46 -3.16
CA VAL A 26 -16.72 -2.55 -3.73
C VAL A 26 -16.40 -3.59 -2.64
N LEU A 27 -16.85 -4.83 -2.85
CA LEU A 27 -16.46 -5.99 -2.05
C LEU A 27 -15.09 -6.50 -2.49
N ILE A 28 -14.16 -6.62 -1.56
CA ILE A 28 -12.81 -7.14 -1.77
C ILE A 28 -12.66 -8.38 -0.90
N GLU A 29 -12.35 -9.52 -1.50
CA GLU A 29 -12.18 -10.80 -0.82
C GLU A 29 -10.75 -11.28 -0.96
N ALA A 30 -10.20 -11.87 0.10
CA ALA A 30 -8.86 -12.42 0.11
C ALA A 30 -8.81 -13.78 0.79
N GLY A 31 -8.01 -14.66 0.21
CA GLY A 31 -7.56 -15.92 0.81
C GLY A 31 -6.03 -15.88 0.88
N GLY A 32 -5.48 -16.06 2.07
CA GLY A 32 -4.04 -16.01 2.30
C GLY A 32 -3.52 -14.61 2.07
N ASP A 33 -2.47 -14.50 1.27
CA ASP A 33 -1.83 -13.25 0.85
C ASP A 33 -2.38 -12.69 -0.48
N ARG A 34 -3.41 -13.32 -1.06
CA ARG A 34 -3.96 -12.94 -2.36
C ARG A 34 -5.42 -12.49 -2.27
N PHE A 35 -5.76 -11.49 -3.07
CA PHE A 35 -7.14 -11.19 -3.38
C PHE A 35 -7.73 -12.30 -4.26
N THR A 36 -8.91 -12.78 -3.91
CA THR A 36 -9.65 -13.82 -4.64
C THR A 36 -10.77 -13.24 -5.48
N ALA A 37 -11.35 -12.11 -5.08
CA ALA A 37 -12.36 -11.38 -5.84
C ALA A 37 -12.37 -9.89 -5.49
N VAL A 38 -12.74 -9.05 -6.46
CA VAL A 38 -12.98 -7.61 -6.30
C VAL A 38 -14.21 -7.24 -7.12
N SER A 39 -15.32 -6.92 -6.45
CA SER A 39 -16.65 -6.84 -7.06
C SER A 39 -17.37 -5.53 -6.68
N PRO A 40 -17.62 -4.60 -7.63
CA PRO A 40 -18.35 -3.35 -7.35
C PRO A 40 -19.86 -3.50 -7.16
N GLU A 41 -20.41 -4.67 -7.48
CA GLU A 41 -21.85 -4.96 -7.43
C GLU A 41 -22.05 -6.36 -6.82
N ALA A 42 -21.59 -6.53 -5.58
CA ALA A 42 -21.67 -7.83 -4.93
C ALA A 42 -23.11 -8.15 -4.49
N ASP A 43 -23.66 -9.27 -4.98
CA ASP A 43 -25.02 -9.74 -4.64
C ASP A 43 -25.19 -10.06 -3.16
N ARG A 44 -24.11 -10.45 -2.48
CA ARG A 44 -24.11 -10.81 -1.06
C ARG A 44 -22.83 -10.33 -0.39
N ILE A 45 -22.99 -9.79 0.81
CA ILE A 45 -21.87 -9.43 1.68
C ILE A 45 -21.64 -10.56 2.70
N PRO A 46 -20.46 -11.21 2.71
CA PRO A 46 -20.14 -12.25 3.68
C PRO A 46 -20.22 -11.74 5.14
N PRO A 47 -20.65 -12.56 6.11
CA PRO A 47 -20.57 -12.21 7.53
C PRO A 47 -19.13 -11.91 7.95
N GLY A 48 -18.95 -10.92 8.84
CA GLY A 48 -17.62 -10.50 9.28
C GLY A 48 -16.88 -9.59 8.29
N THR A 49 -17.52 -9.17 7.19
CA THR A 49 -16.93 -8.20 6.24
C THR A 49 -16.66 -6.87 6.93
N ARG A 50 -15.41 -6.38 6.84
CA ARG A 50 -15.00 -5.10 7.44
C ARG A 50 -15.27 -3.95 6.49
N ARG A 51 -15.95 -2.89 6.95
CA ARG A 51 -16.11 -1.67 6.15
C ARG A 51 -14.80 -0.87 6.11
N LEU A 52 -14.45 -0.36 4.93
CA LEU A 52 -13.37 0.60 4.71
C LEU A 52 -13.99 1.95 4.34
N ALA A 53 -13.73 2.97 5.15
CA ALA A 53 -14.21 4.32 4.88
C ALA A 53 -13.32 5.03 3.85
N GLY A 54 -13.91 5.93 3.06
CA GLY A 54 -13.19 6.72 2.07
C GLY A 54 -12.75 5.94 0.82
N LEU A 55 -11.75 6.48 0.12
CA LEU A 55 -11.25 5.94 -1.14
C LEU A 55 -10.15 4.90 -0.93
N THR A 56 -10.44 3.65 -1.28
CA THR A 56 -9.49 2.55 -1.32
C THR A 56 -8.75 2.53 -2.66
N LEU A 57 -7.42 2.44 -2.60
CA LEU A 57 -6.53 2.40 -3.77
C LEU A 57 -5.60 1.17 -3.68
N PRO A 58 -5.11 0.64 -4.82
CA PRO A 58 -3.98 -0.27 -4.81
C PRO A 58 -2.77 0.35 -4.10
N GLY A 59 -2.05 -0.47 -3.32
CA GLY A 59 -0.82 -0.03 -2.68
C GLY A 59 0.22 0.41 -3.72
N LEU A 60 0.83 1.57 -3.50
CA LEU A 60 1.88 2.08 -4.40
C LEU A 60 3.19 1.31 -4.15
N ALA A 61 3.75 0.76 -5.22
CA ALA A 61 5.06 0.12 -5.16
C ALA A 61 6.17 1.18 -5.13
N ASN A 62 7.06 1.10 -4.15
CA ASN A 62 8.30 1.87 -4.15
C ASN A 62 9.38 1.07 -4.91
N ALA A 63 9.71 1.51 -6.12
CA ALA A 63 10.65 0.80 -7.00
C ALA A 63 12.14 1.09 -6.70
N HIS A 64 12.46 2.08 -5.86
CA HIS A 64 13.84 2.47 -5.61
C HIS A 64 14.01 3.09 -4.22
N SER A 65 14.85 2.48 -3.38
CA SER A 65 15.10 2.96 -2.02
C SER A 65 16.50 2.60 -1.55
N HIS A 66 17.13 3.54 -0.86
CA HIS A 66 18.30 3.30 -0.02
C HIS A 66 17.87 3.46 1.43
N ALA A 67 17.64 2.34 2.13
CA ALA A 67 17.02 2.37 3.46
C ALA A 67 17.82 3.20 4.48
N PHE A 68 19.15 3.10 4.47
CA PHE A 68 20.04 3.80 5.39
C PHE A 68 20.03 5.33 5.19
N HIS A 69 19.66 5.84 4.01
CA HIS A 69 19.48 7.29 3.80
C HIS A 69 18.36 7.89 4.66
N ARG A 70 17.49 7.07 5.28
CA ARG A 70 16.52 7.57 6.25
C ARG A 70 17.20 8.27 7.43
N ALA A 71 18.38 7.81 7.86
CA ALA A 71 19.15 8.45 8.93
C ALA A 71 19.75 9.81 8.52
N LEU A 72 19.90 10.07 7.22
CA LEU A 72 20.45 11.33 6.67
C LEU A 72 19.36 12.40 6.40
N ARG A 73 18.07 12.01 6.43
CA ARG A 73 16.95 12.85 6.01
C ARG A 73 16.89 14.14 6.83
N GLY A 74 17.08 15.29 6.16
CA GLY A 74 16.98 16.62 6.76
C GLY A 74 18.23 17.06 7.54
N ILE A 75 19.24 16.20 7.70
CA ILE A 75 20.48 16.50 8.42
C ILE A 75 21.53 17.09 7.46
N THR A 76 21.46 16.73 6.17
CA THR A 76 22.42 17.18 5.17
C THR A 76 22.17 18.60 4.66
N GLU A 77 21.07 19.23 5.05
CA GLU A 77 20.62 20.57 4.62
C GLU A 77 21.36 21.73 5.32
N ALA A 78 22.62 21.53 5.70
CA ALA A 78 23.43 22.56 6.33
C ALA A 78 24.22 23.35 5.26
N GLY A 79 23.76 24.55 4.93
CA GLY A 79 24.49 25.52 4.10
C GLY A 79 24.51 25.19 2.60
N ARG A 80 25.60 25.57 1.91
CA ARG A 80 25.81 25.27 0.48
C ARG A 80 26.51 23.91 0.33
N GLY A 81 25.72 22.84 0.22
CA GLY A 81 26.24 21.51 -0.12
C GLY A 81 26.20 21.24 -1.64
N THR A 82 27.11 20.39 -2.11
CA THR A 82 27.00 19.73 -3.42
C THR A 82 26.61 18.27 -3.22
N PHE A 83 26.25 17.59 -4.31
CA PHE A 83 26.09 16.13 -4.29
C PHE A 83 27.32 15.42 -3.68
N TRP A 84 28.53 15.91 -3.95
CA TRP A 84 29.76 15.30 -3.47
C TRP A 84 29.95 15.43 -1.96
N THR A 85 29.67 16.61 -1.39
CA THR A 85 29.72 16.81 0.07
C THR A 85 28.59 16.07 0.79
N TRP A 86 27.45 15.84 0.12
CA TRP A 86 26.42 14.92 0.63
C TRP A 86 26.92 13.47 0.65
N ARG A 87 27.60 13.03 -0.42
CA ARG A 87 28.10 11.65 -0.55
C ARG A 87 29.13 11.32 0.53
N GLU A 88 29.97 12.27 0.93
CA GLU A 88 30.90 12.11 2.06
C GLU A 88 30.17 11.78 3.36
N ARG A 89 29.14 12.56 3.73
CA ARG A 89 28.30 12.30 4.91
C ARG A 89 27.50 11.00 4.78
N MET A 90 27.12 10.63 3.57
CA MET A 90 26.47 9.35 3.31
C MET A 90 27.38 8.17 3.66
N TYR A 91 28.67 8.26 3.33
CA TYR A 91 29.65 7.22 3.70
C TYR A 91 29.88 7.07 5.21
N GLU A 92 29.65 8.12 6.01
CA GLU A 92 29.76 8.01 7.48
C GLU A 92 28.62 7.19 8.10
N VAL A 93 27.51 6.99 7.37
CA VAL A 93 26.30 6.30 7.83
C VAL A 93 26.10 4.93 7.16
N ALA A 94 26.79 4.69 6.03
CA ALA A 94 26.65 3.49 5.20
C ALA A 94 27.39 2.26 5.76
#